data_AF-A0A9W4I8F3-F1
#
_entry.id   AF-A0A9W4I8F3-F1
#
_cell.length_a   1.000
_cell.length_b   1.000
_cell.length_c   1.000
_cell.angle_alpha   90.00
_cell.angle_beta   90.00
_cell.angle_gamma   90.00
#
_symmetry.space_group_name_H-M   'P 1'
#
loop_
_entity.id
_entity.type
_entity.pdbx_description
1 polymer ?
#
loop_
_entity_poly.entity_id
_entity_poly.type
_entity_poly.pdbx_seq_one_letter_code
_entity_poly.pdbx_strand_id
1 'polypeptide(L)'
;MVTCFRPKSPLVKDETVLVGVRGISEISELYTQYTEYRLELLEERIRHQLKKVREGGIAKKRFNVPEIQSFLGKQKLFIESMMKEIEEVD
;
A
#
# COMPACT_ATOMS: atom_id res chain seq x y z
N MET A 1 -20.44 8.68 2.46
CA MET A 1 -19.33 8.56 3.44
C MET A 1 -18.30 9.67 3.17
N VAL A 2 -17.75 10.36 4.18
CA VAL A 2 -16.67 11.36 3.97
C VAL A 2 -15.35 10.75 4.39
N THR A 3 -14.77 9.95 3.51
CA THR A 3 -13.44 9.35 3.66
C THR A 3 -12.57 9.92 2.57
N CYS A 4 -11.84 10.99 2.88
CA CYS A 4 -10.87 11.54 1.94
C CYS A 4 -9.64 10.63 1.92
N PHE A 5 -9.71 9.49 1.21
CA PHE A 5 -8.54 8.71 0.79
C PHE A 5 -7.79 9.52 -0.27
N ARG A 6 -7.26 10.67 0.13
CA ARG A 6 -6.50 11.52 -0.77
C ARG A 6 -5.21 10.76 -1.11
N PRO A 7 -4.83 10.65 -2.40
CA PRO A 7 -3.56 10.05 -2.76
C PRO A 7 -2.43 10.86 -2.11
N LYS A 8 -1.93 10.36 -0.98
CA LYS A 8 -0.62 10.74 -0.46
C LYS A 8 0.40 10.16 -1.44
N SER A 9 1.55 10.81 -1.58
CA SER A 9 2.63 10.25 -2.41
C SER A 9 2.85 8.79 -2.00
N PRO A 10 2.87 7.83 -2.95
CA PRO A 10 3.02 6.41 -2.65
C PRO A 10 4.35 6.08 -1.98
N LEU A 11 5.30 7.03 -2.02
CA LEU A 11 6.61 6.93 -1.38
C LEU A 11 6.61 7.37 0.09
N VAL A 12 5.52 7.95 0.59
CA VAL A 12 5.36 8.37 1.98
C VAL A 12 4.63 7.28 2.76
N LYS A 13 4.94 7.18 4.06
CA LYS A 13 4.25 6.27 4.97
C LYS A 13 2.76 6.65 5.04
N ASP A 14 1.91 5.66 4.87
CA ASP A 14 0.46 5.80 5.04
C ASP A 14 0.05 5.22 6.39
N GLU A 15 -0.67 6.02 7.18
CA GLU A 15 -1.11 5.71 8.55
C GLU A 15 -2.65 5.63 8.64
N THR A 16 -3.31 5.39 7.51
CA THR A 16 -4.77 5.20 7.44
C THR A 16 -5.20 3.97 8.26
N VAL A 17 -6.20 4.16 9.13
CA VAL A 17 -6.75 3.15 10.06
C VAL A 17 -8.29 3.24 10.04
N LEU A 18 -8.99 2.10 10.10
CA LEU A 18 -10.46 2.06 9.99
C LEU A 18 -11.19 2.07 11.35
N VAL A 19 -10.48 1.84 12.45
CA VAL A 19 -11.05 1.64 13.81
C VAL A 19 -12.08 2.70 14.20
N GLY A 20 -11.82 3.99 13.93
CA GLY A 20 -12.71 5.08 14.34
C GLY A 20 -13.95 5.27 13.45
N VAL A 21 -13.93 4.75 12.23
CA VAL A 21 -15.01 4.97 11.23
C VAL A 21 -15.84 3.72 10.97
N ARG A 22 -15.32 2.52 11.30
CA ARG A 22 -15.96 1.23 11.03
C ARG A 22 -17.36 1.12 11.63
N GLY A 23 -17.53 1.53 12.90
CA GLY A 23 -18.80 1.40 13.63
C GLY A 23 -19.91 2.38 13.21
N ILE A 24 -19.61 3.35 12.34
CA ILE A 24 -20.55 4.41 11.91
C ILE A 24 -20.72 4.47 10.40
N SER A 25 -20.08 3.56 9.65
CA SER A 25 -20.07 3.53 8.19
C SER A 25 -20.78 2.28 7.68
N GLU A 26 -21.24 2.32 6.42
CA GLU A 26 -21.62 1.10 5.72
C GLU A 26 -20.33 0.32 5.41
N ILE A 27 -20.26 -0.94 5.88
CA ILE A 27 -19.02 -1.72 5.92
C ILE A 27 -18.56 -2.10 4.51
N SER A 28 -19.49 -2.47 3.63
CA SER A 28 -19.17 -2.88 2.26
C SER A 28 -18.54 -1.73 1.46
N GLU A 29 -19.13 -0.54 1.53
CA GLU A 29 -18.64 0.68 0.91
C GLU A 29 -17.29 1.09 1.52
N LEU A 30 -17.15 1.03 2.86
CA LEU A 30 -15.91 1.40 3.55
C LEU A 30 -14.75 0.51 3.11
N TYR A 31 -14.95 -0.81 3.12
CA TYR A 31 -13.92 -1.77 2.72
C TYR A 31 -13.60 -1.70 1.23
N THR A 32 -14.59 -1.43 0.38
CA THR A 32 -14.36 -1.21 -1.05
C THR A 32 -13.43 -0.02 -1.27
N GLN A 33 -13.79 1.15 -0.73
CA GLN A 33 -12.99 2.37 -0.90
C GLN A 33 -11.59 2.26 -0.28
N TYR A 34 -11.49 1.65 0.91
CA TYR A 34 -10.19 1.40 1.56
C TYR A 34 -9.31 0.48 0.72
N THR A 35 -9.88 -0.60 0.20
CA THR A 35 -9.13 -1.59 -0.58
C THR A 35 -8.65 -1.00 -1.90
N GLU A 36 -9.53 -0.31 -2.63
CA GLU A 36 -9.18 0.40 -3.87
C GLU A 36 -7.99 1.34 -3.66
N TYR A 37 -8.10 2.24 -2.67
CA TYR A 37 -7.04 3.18 -2.34
C TYR A 37 -5.69 2.50 -2.03
N ARG A 38 -5.70 1.45 -1.19
CA ARG A 38 -4.47 0.79 -0.75
C ARG A 38 -3.84 -0.03 -1.88
N LEU A 39 -4.65 -0.59 -2.79
CA LEU A 39 -4.18 -1.29 -3.98
C LEU A 39 -3.56 -0.33 -5.00
N GLU A 40 -4.16 0.83 -5.25
CA GLU A 40 -3.57 1.87 -6.11
C GLU A 40 -2.19 2.31 -5.60
N LEU A 41 -2.03 2.48 -4.28
CA LEU A 41 -0.73 2.78 -3.68
C LEU A 41 0.30 1.66 -3.91
N LEU A 42 -0.10 0.40 -3.80
CA LEU A 42 0.79 -0.75 -4.06
C LEU A 42 1.21 -0.80 -5.54
N GLU A 43 0.28 -0.54 -6.45
CA GLU A 43 0.57 -0.51 -7.89
C GLU A 43 1.65 0.53 -8.20
N GLU A 44 1.50 1.77 -7.73
CA GLU A 44 2.47 2.83 -7.98
C GLU A 44 3.84 2.53 -7.35
N ARG A 45 3.87 1.93 -6.15
CA ARG A 45 5.13 1.50 -5.51
C ARG A 45 5.84 0.44 -6.33
N ILE A 46 5.11 -0.58 -6.80
CA ILE A 46 5.68 -1.65 -7.63
C ILE A 46 6.18 -1.07 -8.95
N ARG A 47 5.40 -0.20 -9.59
CA ARG A 47 5.77 0.47 -10.84
C ARG A 47 7.05 1.30 -10.68
N HIS A 48 7.18 2.05 -9.60
CA HIS A 48 8.38 2.82 -9.29
C HIS A 48 9.60 1.93 -9.06
N GLN A 49 9.44 0.84 -8.30
CA GLN A 49 10.55 -0.10 -8.06
C GLN A 49 10.98 -0.81 -9.35
N LEU A 50 10.02 -1.21 -10.19
CA LEU A 50 10.30 -1.83 -11.48
C LEU A 50 11.11 -0.89 -12.39
N LYS A 51 10.77 0.40 -12.41
CA LYS A 51 11.53 1.42 -13.14
C LYS A 51 12.98 1.49 -12.66
N LYS A 52 13.22 1.52 -11.34
CA LYS A 52 14.58 1.52 -10.77
C LYS A 52 15.39 0.29 -11.15
N VAL A 53 14.77 -0.90 -11.11
CA VAL A 53 15.44 -2.15 -11.48
C VAL A 53 15.85 -2.13 -12.97
N ARG A 54 14.96 -1.65 -13.85
CA ARG A 54 15.26 -1.49 -15.28
C ARG A 54 16.40 -0.48 -15.53
N GLU A 55 16.35 0.68 -14.89
CA GLU A 55 17.39 1.71 -14.99
C GLU A 55 18.74 1.21 -14.47
N GLY A 56 18.75 0.46 -13.37
CA GLY A 56 19.95 -0.18 -12.83
C GLY A 56 20.59 -1.19 -13.80
N GLY A 57 19.76 -1.98 -14.49
CA GLY A 57 20.20 -2.90 -15.54
C GLY A 57 20.81 -2.19 -16.75
N ILE A 58 20.17 -1.11 -17.22
CA ILE A 58 20.70 -0.27 -18.32
C ILE A 58 22.06 0.32 -17.95
N ALA A 59 22.22 0.79 -16.71
CA ALA A 59 23.47 1.34 -16.20
C ALA A 59 24.53 0.28 -15.85
N LYS A 60 24.28 -1.02 -16.12
CA LYS A 60 25.13 -2.17 -15.72
C LYS A 60 25.53 -2.14 -14.23
N LYS A 61 24.70 -1.55 -13.37
CA LYS A 61 24.93 -1.53 -11.93
C LYS A 61 24.74 -2.95 -11.38
N ARG A 62 25.56 -3.31 -10.38
CA ARG A 62 25.37 -4.58 -9.65
C ARG A 62 24.00 -4.57 -8.96
N PHE A 63 23.31 -5.71 -9.03
CA PHE A 63 22.01 -5.87 -8.39
C PHE A 63 22.13 -5.75 -6.86
N ASN A 64 21.33 -4.87 -6.26
CA ASN A 64 21.37 -4.59 -4.83
C ASN A 64 20.35 -5.45 -4.08
N VAL A 65 20.78 -6.64 -3.65
CA VAL A 65 19.92 -7.61 -2.94
C VAL A 65 19.31 -7.01 -1.65
N PRO A 66 20.07 -6.35 -0.76
CA PRO A 66 19.51 -5.74 0.46
C PRO A 66 18.40 -4.72 0.19
N GLU A 67 18.55 -3.89 -0.84
CA GLU A 67 17.54 -2.88 -1.20
C GLU A 67 16.22 -3.53 -1.63
N ILE A 68 16.30 -4.57 -2.48
CA ILE A 68 15.11 -5.30 -2.95
C ILE A 68 14.43 -6.04 -1.80
N GLN A 69 15.19 -6.71 -0.94
CA GLN A 69 14.62 -7.35 0.25
C GLN A 69 13.95 -6.34 1.19
N SER A 70 14.56 -5.17 1.40
CA SER A 70 13.96 -4.10 2.20
C SER A 70 12.64 -3.59 1.58
N PHE A 71 12.61 -3.38 0.25
CA PHE A 71 11.40 -2.96 -0.45
C PHE A 71 10.27 -3.99 -0.29
N LEU A 72 10.55 -5.26 -0.56
CA LEU A 72 9.58 -6.35 -0.46
C LEU A 72 9.09 -6.54 0.98
N GLY A 73 10.00 -6.46 1.96
CA GLY A 73 9.63 -6.53 3.38
C GLY A 73 8.66 -5.42 3.80
N LYS A 74 8.87 -4.19 3.31
CA LYS A 74 7.93 -3.08 3.54
C LYS A 74 6.56 -3.32 2.90
N GLN A 75 6.50 -3.88 1.69
CA GLN A 75 5.21 -4.20 1.05
C GLN A 75 4.49 -5.34 1.77
N LYS A 76 5.24 -6.35 2.25
CA LYS A 76 4.68 -7.42 3.07
C LYS A 76 4.01 -6.87 4.33
N LEU A 77 4.72 -6.03 5.11
CA LEU A 77 4.17 -5.40 6.31
C LEU A 77 2.94 -4.52 6.02
N PHE A 78 2.92 -3.87 4.86
CA PHE A 78 1.77 -3.06 4.43
C PHE A 78 0.53 -3.93 4.17
N ILE A 79 0.70 -5.05 3.46
CA ILE A 79 -0.38 -6.01 3.19
C ILE A 79 -0.86 -6.65 4.50
N GLU A 80 0.07 -7.05 5.39
CA GLU A 80 -0.28 -7.57 6.72
C GLU A 80 -1.08 -6.56 7.56
N SER A 81 -0.77 -5.27 7.46
CA SER A 81 -1.58 -4.21 8.07
C SER A 81 -2.96 -4.12 7.43
N MET A 82 -3.09 -4.23 6.10
CA MET A 82 -4.41 -4.24 5.45
C MET A 82 -5.29 -5.39 5.92
N MET A 83 -4.72 -6.59 6.05
CA MET A 83 -5.44 -7.78 6.53
C MET A 83 -5.99 -7.61 7.94
N LYS A 84 -5.34 -6.81 8.79
CA LYS A 84 -5.83 -6.49 10.15
C LYS A 84 -6.96 -5.46 10.16
N GLU A 85 -7.04 -4.61 9.12
CA GLU A 85 -8.08 -3.58 9.05
C GLU A 85 -9.39 -4.11 8.45
N ILE A 86 -9.33 -5.13 7.59
CA ILE A 86 -10.49 -5.78 6.97
C ILE A 86 -10.86 -7.00 7.78
N GLU A 87 -11.85 -6.85 8.65
CA GLU A 87 -12.34 -7.91 9.53
C GLU A 87 -13.83 -8.15 9.28
N GLU A 88 -14.28 -9.40 9.43
CA GLU A 88 -15.71 -9.70 9.49
C GLU A 88 -16.29 -9.04 10.75
N VAL A 89 -17.39 -8.32 10.58
CA VAL A 89 -18.12 -7.69 11.68
C VAL A 89 -19.41 -8.48 11.83
N ASP A 90 -19.55 -9.17 12.96
CA ASP A 90 -20.78 -9.87 13.37
C ASP A 90 -21.94 -8.90 13.69
#